data_AF-A0A2N5XXW0-F1
#
_entry.id   AF-A0A2N5XXW0-F1
#
_cell.length_a   1.000
_cell.length_b   1.000
_cell.length_c   1.000
_cell.angle_alpha   90.00
_cell.angle_beta   90.00
_cell.angle_gamma   90.00
#
_symmetry.space_group_name_H-M   'P 1'
#
loop_
_entity.id
_entity.type
_entity.pdbx_description
1 polymer ?
#
loop_
_entity_poly.entity_id
_entity_poly.type
_entity_poly.pdbx_seq_one_letter_code
_entity_poly.pdbx_strand_id
1 'polypeptide(L)'
;MASMAFDTLQYARRLRAAGFPEPQADVQAELMAEAFGFYAENLLTRDHFTGVLNARFGEFGALMDARFSKLEDRMGALEGRIEHMEGCIQQLTKLTVRIERTQFVHTWILGVGVAALVVPQLNVWLA
;
A
#
# COMPACT_ATOMS: atom_id res chain seq x y z
N MET A 1 -28.34 -27.56 -10.13
CA MET A 1 -27.46 -27.69 -11.30
C MET A 1 -28.20 -28.51 -12.34
N ALA A 2 -28.60 -27.92 -13.47
CA ALA A 2 -29.15 -28.70 -14.56
C ALA A 2 -27.99 -29.52 -15.13
N SER A 3 -27.94 -30.82 -14.82
CA SER A 3 -27.08 -31.74 -15.54
C SER A 3 -27.52 -31.69 -17.00
N MET A 4 -26.73 -31.04 -17.86
CA MET A 4 -26.88 -31.21 -19.30
C MET A 4 -26.46 -32.65 -19.63
N ALA A 5 -27.32 -33.62 -19.33
CA ALA A 5 -27.11 -35.00 -19.70
C ALA A 5 -27.22 -35.07 -21.23
N PHE A 6 -26.15 -35.51 -21.89
CA PHE A 6 -26.16 -35.72 -23.32
C PHE A 6 -27.15 -36.85 -23.67
N ASP A 7 -28.22 -36.52 -24.38
CA ASP A 7 -29.26 -37.47 -24.78
C ASP A 7 -28.82 -38.26 -26.02
N THR A 8 -28.17 -39.40 -25.77
CA THR A 8 -27.66 -40.31 -26.80
C THR A 8 -28.77 -40.83 -27.72
N LEU A 9 -29.96 -41.08 -27.19
CA LEU A 9 -31.09 -41.61 -27.95
C LEU A 9 -31.64 -40.56 -28.92
N GLN A 10 -31.78 -39.31 -28.47
CA GLN A 10 -32.20 -38.22 -29.34
C GLN A 10 -31.15 -37.95 -30.43
N TYR A 11 -29.86 -38.03 -30.09
CA TYR A 11 -28.77 -37.83 -31.03
C TYR A 11 -28.71 -38.93 -32.11
N ALA A 12 -28.79 -40.20 -31.71
CA ALA A 12 -28.84 -41.33 -32.63
C ALA A 12 -30.07 -41.30 -33.56
N ARG A 13 -31.24 -40.86 -33.05
CA ARG A 13 -32.45 -40.67 -33.87
C ARG A 13 -32.25 -39.59 -34.94
N ARG A 14 -31.55 -38.49 -34.61
CA ARG A 14 -31.24 -37.43 -35.58
C ARG A 14 -30.25 -37.88 -36.64
N LEU A 15 -29.22 -38.65 -36.27
CA LEU A 15 -28.28 -39.25 -37.22
C LEU A 15 -28.98 -40.19 -38.20
N ARG A 16 -29.90 -41.04 -37.69
CA ARG A 16 -30.73 -41.91 -38.53
C ARG A 16 -31.63 -41.11 -39.47
N ALA A 17 -32.27 -40.06 -38.98
CA ALA A 17 -33.09 -39.17 -39.81
C ALA A 17 -32.27 -38.44 -40.90
N ALA A 18 -30.97 -38.24 -40.68
CA ALA A 18 -30.03 -37.69 -41.66
C ALA A 18 -29.47 -38.74 -42.65
N GLY A 19 -29.90 -40.00 -42.55
CA GLY A 19 -29.53 -41.07 -43.48
C GLY A 19 -28.34 -41.94 -43.05
N PHE A 20 -27.87 -41.81 -41.81
CA PHE A 20 -26.81 -42.70 -41.29
C PHE A 20 -27.35 -44.10 -41.00
N PRO A 21 -26.58 -45.18 -41.31
CA PRO A 21 -26.93 -46.53 -40.91
C PRO A 21 -27.11 -46.65 -39.40
N GLU A 22 -28.13 -47.40 -38.96
CA GLU A 22 -28.46 -47.62 -37.54
C GLU A 22 -27.25 -47.93 -36.64
N PRO A 23 -26.39 -48.91 -36.98
CA PRO A 23 -25.26 -49.25 -36.12
C PRO A 23 -24.19 -48.15 -36.04
N GLN A 24 -24.08 -47.28 -37.06
CA GLN A 24 -23.14 -46.15 -37.02
C GLN A 24 -23.69 -45.00 -36.18
N ALA A 25 -25.00 -44.74 -36.28
CA ALA A 25 -25.66 -43.69 -35.53
C ALA A 25 -25.61 -43.95 -34.01
N ASP A 26 -25.79 -45.20 -33.59
CA ASP A 26 -25.75 -45.58 -32.17
C ASP A 26 -24.31 -45.52 -31.61
N VAL A 27 -23.32 -46.07 -32.33
CA VAL A 27 -21.90 -46.01 -31.92
C VAL A 27 -21.39 -44.57 -31.87
N GLN A 28 -21.80 -43.72 -32.81
CA GLN A 28 -21.41 -42.31 -32.82
C GLN A 28 -22.07 -41.52 -31.69
N ALA A 29 -23.30 -41.86 -31.30
CA ALA A 29 -23.96 -41.28 -30.14
C ALA A 29 -23.27 -41.68 -28.82
N GLU A 30 -22.85 -42.94 -28.71
CA GLU A 30 -22.14 -43.48 -27.56
C GLU A 30 -20.76 -42.82 -27.39
N LEU A 31 -19.97 -42.75 -28.46
CA LEU A 31 -18.67 -42.05 -28.46
C LEU A 31 -18.80 -40.57 -28.09
N MET A 32 -19.86 -39.90 -28.56
CA MET A 32 -20.10 -38.50 -28.21
C MET A 32 -20.50 -38.31 -26.75
N ALA A 33 -21.23 -39.25 -26.16
CA ALA A 33 -21.54 -39.21 -24.73
C ALA A 33 -20.33 -39.46 -23.85
N GLU A 34 -19.47 -40.42 -24.23
CA GLU A 34 -18.23 -40.72 -23.52
C GLU A 34 -17.26 -39.51 -23.56
N ALA A 35 -17.10 -38.89 -24.73
CA ALA A 35 -16.30 -37.67 -24.88
C ALA A 35 -16.89 -36.50 -24.05
N PHE A 36 -18.21 -36.32 -24.04
CA PHE A 36 -18.85 -35.29 -23.23
C PHE A 36 -18.65 -35.50 -21.73
N GLY A 37 -18.65 -36.74 -21.24
CA GLY A 37 -18.35 -37.07 -19.85
C GLY A 37 -16.93 -36.62 -19.46
N PHE A 38 -15.95 -36.90 -20.31
CA PHE A 38 -14.56 -36.47 -20.10
C PHE A 38 -14.38 -34.95 -20.09
N TYR A 39 -15.08 -34.22 -20.98
CA TYR A 39 -15.01 -32.75 -21.01
C TYR A 39 -15.82 -32.08 -19.89
N ALA A 40 -16.91 -32.69 -19.42
CA ALA A 40 -17.71 -32.20 -18.30
C ALA A 40 -16.91 -32.23 -16.97
N GLU A 41 -16.05 -33.23 -16.77
CA GLU A 41 -15.17 -33.33 -15.61
C GLU A 41 -14.02 -32.30 -15.65
N ASN A 42 -13.55 -31.92 -16.84
CA ASN A 42 -12.49 -30.92 -17.04
C ASN A 42 -12.99 -29.48 -17.24
N LEU A 43 -14.31 -29.28 -17.27
CA LEU A 43 -14.89 -27.94 -17.31
C LEU A 43 -14.67 -27.29 -15.95
N LEU A 44 -13.79 -26.28 -15.91
CA LEU A 44 -13.66 -25.34 -14.79
C LEU A 44 -15.05 -24.84 -14.42
N THR A 45 -15.63 -25.42 -13.37
CA THR A 45 -16.94 -25.01 -12.90
C THR A 45 -16.85 -23.57 -12.42
N ARG A 46 -17.90 -22.79 -12.67
CA ARG A 46 -17.98 -21.40 -12.22
C ARG A 46 -17.70 -21.28 -10.71
N ASP A 47 -18.12 -22.27 -9.93
CA ASP A 47 -17.90 -22.31 -8.48
C ASP A 47 -16.43 -22.51 -8.12
N HIS A 48 -15.71 -23.40 -8.80
CA HIS A 48 -14.27 -23.56 -8.58
C HIS A 48 -13.51 -22.28 -8.92
N PHE A 49 -13.81 -21.67 -10.07
CA PHE A 49 -13.19 -20.41 -10.47
C PHE A 49 -13.48 -19.27 -9.48
N THR A 50 -14.72 -19.18 -9.00
CA THR A 50 -15.13 -18.19 -7.99
C THR A 50 -14.42 -18.43 -6.65
N GLY A 51 -14.27 -19.69 -6.22
CA GLY A 51 -13.55 -20.04 -5.01
C GLY A 51 -12.07 -19.67 -5.08
N VAL A 52 -11.40 -20.01 -6.18
CA VAL A 52 -9.99 -19.65 -6.40
C VAL A 52 -9.80 -18.14 -6.47
N LEU A 53 -10.67 -17.43 -7.20
CA LEU A 53 -10.60 -15.97 -7.27
C LEU A 53 -10.81 -15.33 -5.90
N ASN A 54 -11.84 -15.73 -5.15
CA ASN A 54 -12.09 -15.19 -3.82
C ASN A 54 -10.92 -15.46 -2.87
N ALA A 55 -10.32 -16.65 -2.92
CA ALA A 55 -9.13 -16.97 -2.14
C ALA A 55 -7.96 -16.04 -2.48
N ARG A 56 -7.67 -15.84 -3.78
CA ARG A 56 -6.59 -14.94 -4.23
C ARG A 56 -6.84 -13.48 -3.89
N PHE A 57 -8.08 -13.00 -4.03
CA PHE A 57 -8.44 -11.65 -3.62
C PHE A 57 -8.37 -11.48 -2.10
N GLY A 58 -8.73 -12.50 -1.31
CA GLY A 58 -8.56 -12.49 0.14
C GLY A 58 -7.09 -12.43 0.56
N GLU A 59 -6.24 -13.26 -0.04
CA GLU A 59 -4.78 -13.22 0.17
C GLU A 59 -4.19 -11.86 -0.20
N PHE A 60 -4.62 -11.29 -1.34
CA PHE A 60 -4.18 -9.97 -1.77
C PHE A 60 -4.62 -8.87 -0.80
N GLY A 61 -5.88 -8.92 -0.33
CA GLY A 61 -6.38 -8.00 0.70
C GLY A 61 -5.53 -8.05 1.96
N ALA A 62 -5.27 -9.24 2.49
CA ALA A 62 -4.45 -9.42 3.68
C ALA A 62 -3.01 -8.90 3.51
N LEU A 63 -2.40 -9.12 2.34
CA LEU A 63 -1.07 -8.58 2.03
C LEU A 63 -1.08 -7.05 1.98
N MET A 64 -2.10 -6.46 1.36
CA MET A 64 -2.23 -5.01 1.28
C MET A 64 -2.44 -4.39 2.66
N ASP A 65 -3.31 -4.96 3.48
CA ASP A 65 -3.53 -4.52 4.87
C ASP A 65 -2.23 -4.56 5.68
N ALA A 66 -1.45 -5.65 5.57
CA ALA A 66 -0.15 -5.75 6.22
C ALA A 66 0.85 -4.69 5.74
N ARG A 67 0.81 -4.34 4.44
CA ARG A 67 1.66 -3.27 3.88
C ARG A 67 1.23 -1.90 4.35
N PHE A 68 -0.07 -1.64 4.42
CA PHE A 68 -0.62 -0.37 4.91
C PHE A 68 -0.34 -0.18 6.40
N SER A 69 -0.58 -1.20 7.23
CA SER A 69 -0.24 -1.17 8.66
C SER A 69 1.25 -0.88 8.87
N LYS A 70 2.14 -1.51 8.10
CA LYS A 70 3.58 -1.19 8.15
C LYS A 70 3.89 0.24 7.71
N LEU A 71 3.13 0.79 6.77
CA LEU A 71 3.31 2.18 6.33
C LEU A 71 2.85 3.15 7.41
N GLU A 72 1.72 2.88 8.07
CA GLU A 72 1.22 3.63 9.21
C GLU A 72 2.23 3.65 10.35
N ASP A 73 2.81 2.51 10.71
CA ASP A 73 3.88 2.42 11.73
C ASP A 73 5.08 3.32 11.37
N ARG A 74 5.48 3.30 10.10
CA ARG A 74 6.60 4.14 9.61
C ARG A 74 6.24 5.62 9.61
N MET A 75 5.00 5.97 9.28
CA MET A 75 4.53 7.35 9.34
C MET A 75 4.49 7.84 10.78
N GLY A 76 3.93 7.07 11.71
CA GLY A 76 3.95 7.40 13.15
C GLY A 76 5.38 7.54 13.70
N ALA A 77 6.31 6.70 13.27
CA ALA A 77 7.72 6.84 13.65
C ALA A 77 8.38 8.11 13.06
N LEU A 78 8.00 8.52 11.85
CA LEU A 78 8.46 9.77 11.25
C LEU A 78 7.87 10.98 11.97
N GLU A 79 6.59 10.95 12.30
CA GLU A 79 5.90 11.99 13.08
C GLU A 79 6.60 12.17 14.43
N GLY A 80 6.87 11.09 15.17
CA GLY A 80 7.61 11.19 16.44
C GLY A 80 9.03 11.74 16.29
N ARG A 81 9.71 11.48 15.17
CA ARG A 81 11.02 12.09 14.87
C ARG A 81 10.91 13.58 14.57
N ILE A 82 9.85 14.00 13.88
CA ILE A 82 9.57 15.40 13.58
C ILE A 82 9.28 16.14 14.89
N GLU A 83 8.39 15.61 15.75
CA GLU A 83 8.10 16.19 17.07
C GLU A 83 9.37 16.32 17.92
N HIS A 84 10.23 15.31 17.92
CA HIS A 84 11.52 15.37 18.61
C HIS A 84 12.43 16.48 18.04
N MET A 85 12.54 16.59 16.72
CA MET A 85 13.31 17.65 16.07
C MET A 85 12.75 19.04 16.38
N GLU A 86 11.43 19.21 16.36
CA GLU A 86 10.76 20.46 16.74
C GLU A 86 11.08 20.84 18.19
N GLY A 87 11.05 19.88 19.11
CA GLY A 87 11.46 20.09 20.50
C GLY A 87 12.91 20.56 20.64
N CYS A 88 13.84 19.92 19.92
CA CYS A 88 15.24 20.32 19.87
C CYS A 88 15.42 21.74 19.30
N ILE A 89 14.72 22.07 18.22
CA ILE A 89 14.76 23.40 17.61
C ILE A 89 14.25 24.45 18.61
N GLN A 90 13.14 24.19 19.29
CA GLN A 90 12.62 25.12 20.30
C GLN A 90 13.61 25.37 21.45
N GLN A 91 14.33 24.33 21.89
CA GLN A 91 15.39 24.49 22.90
C GLN A 91 16.53 25.36 22.37
N LEU A 92 16.99 25.12 21.14
CA LEU A 92 18.02 25.94 20.50
C LEU A 92 17.58 27.40 20.38
N THR A 93 16.34 27.66 19.94
CA THR A 93 15.79 29.03 19.85
C THR A 93 15.83 29.73 21.21
N LYS A 94 15.45 29.04 22.30
CA LYS A 94 15.52 29.61 23.66
C LYS A 94 16.95 29.94 24.07
N LEU A 95 17.91 29.09 23.73
CA LEU A 95 19.33 29.33 24.00
C LEU A 95 19.85 30.52 23.21
N THR A 96 19.52 30.63 21.92
CA THR A 96 19.91 31.76 21.06
C THR A 96 19.41 33.09 21.65
N VAL A 97 18.13 33.18 22.01
CA VAL A 97 17.56 34.39 22.62
C VAL A 97 18.27 34.75 23.94
N ARG A 98 18.61 33.75 24.76
CA ARG A 98 19.37 33.98 26.00
C ARG A 98 20.78 34.50 25.72
N ILE A 99 21.45 33.94 24.72
CA ILE A 99 22.79 34.36 24.30
C ILE A 99 22.75 35.79 23.77
N GLU A 100 21.79 36.12 22.90
CA GLU A 100 21.62 37.48 22.36
C GLU A 100 21.43 38.51 23.46
N ARG A 101 20.56 38.24 24.45
CA ARG A 101 20.36 39.12 25.60
C ARG A 101 21.67 39.31 26.38
N THR A 102 22.39 38.22 26.62
CA THR A 102 23.65 38.26 27.37
C THR A 102 24.70 39.06 26.60
N GLN A 103 24.83 38.84 25.29
CA GLN A 103 25.75 39.58 24.43
C GLN A 103 25.43 41.07 24.39
N PHE A 104 24.16 41.44 24.28
CA PHE A 104 23.74 42.84 24.32
C PHE A 104 24.22 43.51 25.61
N VAL A 105 24.00 42.88 26.76
CA VAL A 105 24.46 43.41 28.06
C VAL A 105 25.98 43.54 28.10
N HIS A 106 26.73 42.55 27.63
CA HIS A 106 28.20 42.62 27.60
C HIS A 106 28.70 43.74 26.68
N THR A 107 28.12 43.88 25.49
CA THR A 107 28.46 44.96 24.55
C THR A 107 28.21 46.34 25.16
N TRP A 108 27.10 46.52 25.88
CA TRP A 108 26.81 47.78 26.57
C TRP A 108 27.76 48.07 27.74
N ILE A 109 28.06 47.08 28.58
CA ILE A 109 29.00 47.26 29.71
C ILE A 109 30.40 47.61 29.20
N LEU A 110 30.87 46.96 28.13
CA LEU A 110 32.14 47.30 27.50
C LEU A 110 32.13 48.72 26.92
N GLY A 111 31.05 49.13 26.25
CA GLY A 111 30.90 50.50 25.74
C GLY A 111 30.96 51.55 26.84
N VAL A 112 30.24 51.33 27.95
CA VAL A 112 30.28 52.22 29.13
C VAL A 112 31.67 52.21 29.78
N GLY A 113 32.32 51.06 29.91
CA GLY A 113 33.67 50.95 30.45
C GLY A 113 34.70 51.72 29.63
N VAL A 114 34.63 51.64 28.29
CA VAL A 114 35.48 52.42 27.39
C VAL A 114 35.20 53.92 27.55
N ALA A 115 33.93 54.35 27.57
CA ALA A 115 33.58 55.75 27.76
C ALA A 115 34.10 56.30 29.11
N ALA A 116 33.97 55.52 30.18
CA ALA A 116 34.46 55.88 31.51
C ALA A 116 36.00 56.04 31.57
N LEU A 117 36.74 55.29 30.75
CA LEU A 117 38.20 55.41 30.65
C LEU A 117 38.64 56.59 29.77
N VAL A 118 37.93 56.85 28.66
CA VAL A 118 38.31 57.86 27.66
C VAL A 118 37.94 59.28 28.10
N VAL A 119 36.75 59.48 28.68
CA VAL A 119 36.26 60.81 29.12
C VAL A 119 37.23 61.54 30.07
N PRO A 120 37.75 60.92 31.15
CA PRO A 120 38.69 61.61 32.04
C PRO A 120 40.02 61.95 31.36
N GLN A 121 40.51 61.11 30.43
CA GLN A 121 41.73 61.42 29.67
C GLN A 121 41.55 62.62 28.74
N LEU A 122 40.41 62.72 28.07
CA LEU A 122 40.09 63.88 27.23
C LEU A 122 39.95 65.17 28.05
N ASN A 123 39.37 65.09 29.24
CA ASN A 123 39.25 66.26 30.12
C ASN A 123 40.61 66.78 30.58
N VAL A 124 41.60 65.90 30.83
CA VAL A 124 42.97 66.29 31.16
C VAL A 124 43.69 66.94 29.97
N TRP A 125 43.41 66.50 28.74
CA TRP A 125 44.00 67.07 27.53
C TRP A 125 43.40 68.42 27.11
N LEU A 126 42.14 68.68 27.46
CA LEU A 126 41.40 69.88 27.07
C LEU A 126 41.41 71.00 28.12
N ALA A 127 41.85 70.71 29.35
CA ALA A 127 42.04 71.66 30.45
C ALA A 127 43.46 72.24 30.47
#